data_AF-R5P5D5-F1
#
_entry.id   AF-R5P5D5-F1
#
_cell.length_a   1.000
_cell.length_b   1.000
_cell.length_c   1.000
_cell.angle_alpha   90.00
_cell.angle_beta   90.00
_cell.angle_gamma   90.00
#
_symmetry.space_group_name_H-M   'P 1'
#
loop_
_entity.id
_entity.type
_entity.pdbx_description
1 polymer ?
#
loop_
_entity_poly.entity_id
_entity_poly.type
_entity_poly.pdbx_seq_one_letter_code
_entity_poly.pdbx_strand_id
1 'polypeptide(L)'
;MTQEYKELLIKDLCARLPYNVICQVEFKEDGKYNSKVMLLSGIFTDKAYFTTKGGSIYSNEYKPYLFPLSSMTDEQEEEYNDLNSCELGCFPHTEEALDYLIKNHFDYRGLIPMGLAIDATGLNIY
;
A
#
# COMPACT_ATOMS: atom_id res chain seq x y z
N MET A 1 -6.67 -14.98 10.17
CA MET A 1 -5.34 -14.47 9.80
C MET A 1 -4.56 -14.20 11.07
N THR A 2 -3.32 -14.66 11.18
CA THR A 2 -2.48 -14.42 12.38
C THR A 2 -1.86 -13.02 12.33
N GLN A 3 -1.52 -12.48 13.50
CA GLN A 3 -0.83 -11.20 13.63
C GLN A 3 0.51 -11.19 12.86
N GLU A 4 1.25 -12.29 12.95
CA GLU A 4 2.52 -12.50 12.26
C GLU A 4 2.37 -12.44 10.72
N TYR A 5 1.29 -12.99 10.16
CA TYR A 5 1.06 -12.94 8.72
C TYR A 5 0.75 -11.52 8.23
N LYS A 6 0.01 -10.73 9.03
CA LYS A 6 -0.23 -9.31 8.75
C LYS A 6 1.08 -8.52 8.73
N GLU A 7 1.93 -8.76 9.72
CA GLU A 7 3.23 -8.10 9.83
C GLU A 7 4.15 -8.46 8.67
N LEU A 8 4.14 -9.71 8.20
CA LEU A 8 4.91 -10.15 7.02
C LEU A 8 4.40 -9.50 5.73
N LEU A 9 3.07 -9.42 5.54
CA LEU A 9 2.48 -8.75 4.37
C LEU A 9 2.85 -7.26 4.35
N ILE A 10 2.78 -6.60 5.50
CA ILE A 10 3.16 -5.19 5.63
C ILE A 10 4.66 -5.03 5.34
N LYS A 11 5.53 -5.85 5.95
CA LYS A 11 6.98 -5.77 5.71
C LYS A 11 7.36 -6.00 4.24
N ASP A 12 6.76 -6.97 3.56
CA ASP A 12 7.02 -7.21 2.14
C ASP A 12 6.48 -6.06 1.26
N LEU A 13 5.26 -5.59 1.52
CA LEU A 13 4.72 -4.41 0.85
C LEU A 13 5.76 -3.30 0.95
N CYS A 14 6.24 -3.02 2.16
CA CYS A 14 7.11 -1.90 2.48
C CYS A 14 8.56 -2.04 2.00
N ALA A 15 9.10 -3.26 1.90
CA ALA A 15 10.37 -3.50 1.21
C ALA A 15 10.28 -3.14 -0.29
N ARG A 16 9.06 -3.14 -0.83
CA ARG A 16 8.74 -2.82 -2.21
C ARG A 16 7.90 -1.54 -2.35
N LEU A 17 7.75 -0.70 -1.31
CA LEU A 17 7.07 0.61 -1.37
C LEU A 17 8.04 1.81 -1.48
N PRO A 18 9.03 1.87 -2.39
CA PRO A 18 9.74 3.12 -2.63
C PRO A 18 8.85 4.19 -3.29
N TYR A 19 7.58 3.89 -3.59
CA TYR A 19 6.66 4.75 -4.33
C TYR A 19 5.59 5.36 -3.42
N ASN A 20 5.87 6.52 -2.81
CA ASN A 20 4.91 7.55 -2.39
C ASN A 20 3.50 7.10 -1.94
N VAL A 21 3.38 6.01 -1.15
CA VAL A 21 2.07 5.52 -0.73
C VAL A 21 1.45 6.46 0.27
N ILE A 22 0.20 6.82 0.02
CA ILE A 22 -0.59 7.64 0.94
C ILE A 22 -1.28 6.71 1.93
N CYS A 23 -1.22 7.05 3.21
CA CYS A 23 -1.82 6.28 4.28
C CYS A 23 -2.77 7.15 5.11
N GLN A 24 -3.84 6.54 5.60
CA GLN A 24 -4.51 7.04 6.80
C GLN A 24 -3.71 6.58 8.01
N VAL A 25 -3.28 7.51 8.85
CA VAL A 25 -2.50 7.26 10.05
C VAL A 25 -3.34 7.62 11.26
N GLU A 26 -3.51 6.67 12.17
CA GLU A 26 -4.12 6.90 13.48
C GLU A 26 -3.02 7.13 14.51
N PHE A 27 -3.24 8.12 15.38
CA PHE A 27 -2.33 8.45 16.47
C PHE A 27 -3.08 9.12 17.62
N LYS A 28 -2.46 9.06 18.80
CA LYS A 28 -3.00 9.67 20.01
C LYS A 28 -2.27 10.97 20.31
N GLU A 29 -3.01 12.06 20.41
CA GLU A 29 -2.51 13.40 20.74
C GLU A 29 -3.36 13.95 21.88
N ASP A 30 -2.73 14.39 22.97
CA ASP A 30 -3.40 14.90 24.19
C ASP A 30 -4.52 13.99 24.74
N GLY A 31 -4.31 12.68 24.66
CA GLY A 31 -5.28 11.70 25.14
C GLY A 31 -6.43 11.39 24.17
N LYS A 32 -6.53 12.08 23.03
CA LYS A 32 -7.56 11.89 22.01
C LYS A 32 -7.03 11.13 20.80
N TYR A 33 -7.87 10.27 20.23
CA TYR A 33 -7.58 9.60 18.97
C TYR A 33 -7.84 10.56 17.80
N ASN A 34 -6.84 10.73 16.95
CA ASN A 34 -6.92 11.50 15.72
C ASN A 34 -6.51 10.62 14.54
N SER A 35 -6.99 10.97 13.34
CA SER A 35 -6.51 10.38 12.09
C SER A 35 -6.08 11.45 11.11
N LYS A 36 -5.06 11.15 10.30
CA LYS A 36 -4.54 12.07 9.28
C LYS A 36 -4.11 11.31 8.03
N VAL A 37 -4.34 11.91 6.87
CA VAL A 37 -3.82 11.41 5.60
C VAL A 37 -2.40 11.91 5.42
N MET A 38 -1.45 11.00 5.22
CA MET A 38 -0.03 11.30 5.19
C MET A 38 0.69 10.42 4.18
N LEU A 39 1.77 10.95 3.60
CA LEU A 39 2.67 10.19 2.76
C LEU A 39 3.57 9.31 3.63
N LEU A 40 3.58 8.01 3.38
CA LEU A 40 4.52 7.08 4.02
C LEU A 40 5.94 7.47 3.62
N SER A 41 6.76 7.86 4.61
CA SER A 41 8.16 8.22 4.36
C SER A 41 9.08 7.00 4.47
N GLY A 42 8.67 5.99 5.22
CA GLY A 42 9.29 4.67 5.26
C GLY A 42 8.92 3.92 6.53
N ILE A 43 9.60 2.81 6.80
CA ILE A 43 9.44 2.04 8.02
C ILE A 43 10.79 1.84 8.68
N PHE A 44 10.83 2.09 9.98
CA PHE A 44 11.98 1.84 10.82
C PHE A 44 11.60 0.77 11.84
N THR A 45 12.38 -0.32 11.87
CA THR A 45 12.13 -1.56 12.64
C THR A 45 10.77 -2.20 12.36
N ASP A 46 9.73 -1.70 13.01
CA ASP A 46 8.37 -2.22 13.07
C ASP A 46 7.32 -1.10 12.98
N LYS A 47 7.76 0.16 12.86
CA LYS A 47 6.88 1.34 12.82
C LYS A 47 7.00 2.07 11.51
N ALA A 48 5.87 2.47 10.94
CA ALA A 48 5.87 3.41 9.83
C ALA A 48 6.22 4.80 10.36
N TYR A 49 7.07 5.52 9.63
CA TYR A 49 7.39 6.90 9.90
C TYR A 49 6.88 7.81 8.77
N PHE A 50 6.35 8.94 9.18
CA PHE A 50 5.69 9.91 8.31
C PHE A 50 6.32 11.28 8.57
N THR A 51 6.93 11.85 7.56
CA THR A 51 7.59 13.15 7.66
C THR A 51 6.56 14.27 7.64
N THR A 52 6.72 15.23 8.54
CA THR A 52 5.91 16.45 8.62
C THR A 52 6.81 17.67 8.64
N LYS A 53 6.24 18.86 8.41
CA LYS A 53 6.98 20.12 8.54
C LYS A 53 7.58 20.34 9.94
N GLY A 54 7.04 19.69 10.98
CA GLY A 54 7.45 19.86 12.38
C GLY A 54 8.26 18.68 12.96
N GLY A 55 8.62 17.67 12.17
CA GLY A 55 9.28 16.45 12.65
C GLY A 55 8.70 15.20 12.00
N SER A 56 8.71 14.07 12.72
CA SER A 56 8.22 12.78 12.21
C SER A 56 7.17 12.17 13.15
N ILE A 57 6.13 11.56 12.57
CA ILE A 57 5.16 10.74 13.30
C ILE A 57 5.53 9.28 13.09
N TYR A 58 5.54 8.49 14.16
CA TYR A 58 5.74 7.04 14.10
C TYR A 58 4.45 6.36 14.53
N SER A 59 3.90 5.48 13.69
CA SER A 59 2.68 4.74 14.02
C SER A 59 2.71 3.31 13.50
N ASN A 60 2.07 2.42 14.26
CA ASN A 60 1.78 1.04 13.86
C ASN A 60 0.31 0.89 13.43
N GLU A 61 -0.48 1.95 13.61
CA GLU A 61 -1.89 2.03 13.26
C GLU A 61 -2.01 2.93 12.02
N TYR A 62 -1.83 2.32 10.85
CA TYR A 62 -2.01 2.99 9.57
C TYR A 62 -2.60 2.04 8.55
N LYS A 63 -3.29 2.60 7.56
CA LYS A 63 -3.82 1.87 6.41
C LYS A 63 -3.42 2.59 5.12
N PRO A 64 -2.72 1.92 4.18
CA PRO A 64 -2.45 2.50 2.88
C PRO A 64 -3.74 2.64 2.08
N TYR A 65 -3.80 3.68 1.25
CA TYR A 65 -4.80 3.83 0.22
C TYR A 65 -4.31 3.13 -1.05
N LEU A 66 -5.05 2.11 -1.49
CA LEU A 66 -4.71 1.31 -2.66
C LEU A 66 -5.92 1.22 -3.58
N PHE A 67 -5.67 1.07 -4.87
CA PHE A 67 -6.71 0.81 -5.87
C PHE A 67 -6.98 -0.70 -5.95
N PRO A 68 -8.23 -1.16 -5.88
CA PRO A 68 -8.53 -2.56 -6.17
C PRO A 68 -8.16 -2.85 -7.63
N LEU A 69 -7.69 -4.07 -7.94
CA LEU A 69 -7.36 -4.46 -9.32
C LEU A 69 -8.54 -4.25 -10.28
N SER A 70 -9.77 -4.43 -9.79
CA SER A 70 -11.01 -4.19 -10.55
C SER A 70 -11.28 -2.72 -10.90
N SER A 71 -10.46 -1.79 -10.41
CA SER A 71 -10.56 -0.36 -10.76
C SER A 71 -9.57 0.08 -11.84
N MET A 72 -8.78 -0.85 -12.38
CA MET A 72 -7.97 -0.58 -13.57
C MET A 72 -8.83 -0.02 -14.69
N THR A 73 -8.29 0.96 -15.42
CA THR A 73 -8.83 1.33 -16.72
C THR A 73 -8.47 0.26 -17.75
N ASP A 74 -9.20 0.24 -18.87
CA ASP A 74 -8.92 -0.67 -19.99
C ASP A 74 -7.44 -0.59 -20.44
N GLU A 75 -6.88 0.63 -20.46
CA GLU A 75 -5.48 0.89 -20.84
C GLU A 75 -4.49 0.32 -19.81
N GLN A 76 -4.77 0.48 -18.51
CA GLN A 76 -3.93 -0.08 -17.45
C GLN A 76 -3.97 -1.60 -17.41
N GLU A 77 -5.13 -2.18 -17.71
CA GLU A 77 -5.29 -3.64 -17.83
C GLU A 77 -4.52 -4.19 -19.03
N GLU A 78 -4.55 -3.51 -20.18
CA GLU A 78 -3.74 -3.87 -21.36
C GLU A 78 -2.23 -3.82 -21.05
N GLU A 79 -1.73 -2.71 -20.51
CA GLU A 79 -0.33 -2.56 -20.11
C GLU A 79 0.10 -3.64 -19.11
N TYR A 80 -0.73 -3.87 -18.08
CA TYR A 80 -0.45 -4.89 -17.08
C TYR A 80 -0.39 -6.29 -17.70
N ASN A 81 -1.32 -6.63 -18.58
CA ASN A 81 -1.37 -7.94 -19.24
C ASN A 81 -0.17 -8.16 -20.16
N ASP A 82 0.28 -7.13 -20.87
CA ASP A 82 1.49 -7.16 -21.70
C ASP A 82 2.73 -7.45 -20.85
N LEU A 83 2.89 -6.78 -19.70
CA LEU A 83 3.98 -7.03 -18.76
C LEU A 83 3.88 -8.42 -18.10
N ASN A 84 2.66 -8.92 -17.92
CA ASN A 84 2.39 -10.21 -17.31
C ASN A 84 2.35 -11.38 -18.32
N SER A 85 2.67 -11.14 -19.59
CA SER A 85 2.49 -12.10 -20.70
C SER A 85 3.50 -13.26 -20.73
N CYS A 86 4.46 -13.33 -19.79
CA CYS A 86 5.39 -14.46 -19.71
C CYS A 86 4.80 -15.62 -18.87
N GLU A 87 4.56 -16.76 -19.53
CA GLU A 87 4.28 -18.05 -18.88
C GLU A 87 5.45 -18.49 -17.99
N LEU A 88 5.50 -18.01 -16.75
CA LEU A 88 6.43 -18.52 -15.74
C LEU A 88 5.63 -19.17 -14.62
N GLY A 89 5.76 -20.49 -14.54
CA GLY A 89 5.11 -21.33 -13.56
C GLY A 89 5.27 -20.82 -12.13
N CYS A 90 4.18 -20.97 -11.39
CA CYS A 90 4.07 -20.85 -9.94
C CYS A 90 3.97 -19.45 -9.31
N PHE A 91 4.21 -18.34 -10.03
CA PHE A 91 3.94 -16.98 -9.51
C PHE A 91 2.88 -16.26 -10.35
N PRO A 92 1.87 -15.61 -9.73
CA PRO A 92 0.74 -15.01 -10.45
C PRO A 92 1.12 -13.76 -11.26
N HIS A 93 2.31 -13.19 -11.03
CA HIS A 93 2.77 -11.95 -11.64
C HIS A 93 4.27 -12.05 -12.00
N THR A 94 4.65 -11.56 -13.18
CA THR A 94 6.07 -11.29 -13.51
C THR A 94 6.63 -10.18 -12.61
N GLU A 95 7.96 -10.05 -12.54
CA GLU A 95 8.60 -8.95 -11.78
C GLU A 95 8.16 -7.57 -12.32
N GLU A 96 8.13 -7.41 -13.64
CA GLU A 96 7.70 -6.18 -14.31
C GLU A 96 6.22 -5.86 -14.02
N ALA A 97 5.35 -6.87 -14.04
CA ALA A 97 3.94 -6.70 -13.70
C ALA A 97 3.76 -6.33 -12.22
N LEU A 98 4.54 -6.93 -11.30
CA LEU A 98 4.51 -6.55 -9.88
C LEU A 98 4.95 -5.10 -9.67
N ASP A 99 6.05 -4.69 -10.29
CA ASP A 99 6.55 -3.31 -10.21
C ASP A 99 5.52 -2.32 -10.76
N TYR A 100 4.82 -2.68 -11.84
CA TYR A 100 3.71 -1.89 -12.37
C TYR A 100 2.57 -1.73 -11.36
N LEU A 101 2.11 -2.84 -10.76
CA LEU A 101 1.03 -2.82 -9.77
C LEU A 101 1.40 -1.95 -8.57
N ILE A 102 2.63 -2.09 -8.08
CA ILE A 102 3.13 -1.33 -6.94
C ILE A 102 3.23 0.17 -7.28
N LYS A 103 3.81 0.51 -8.43
CA LYS A 103 3.99 1.90 -8.89
C LYS A 103 2.65 2.61 -9.04
N ASN A 104 1.63 1.90 -9.51
CA ASN A 104 0.27 2.43 -9.68
C ASN A 104 -0.63 2.21 -8.45
N HIS A 105 -0.06 1.77 -7.32
CA HIS A 105 -0.74 1.61 -6.03
C HIS A 105 -1.92 0.62 -6.05
N PHE A 106 -1.83 -0.44 -6.84
CA PHE A 106 -2.84 -1.49 -6.90
C PHE A 106 -2.70 -2.52 -5.77
N ASP A 107 -3.85 -2.98 -5.26
CA ASP A 107 -3.96 -3.98 -4.20
C ASP A 107 -3.78 -5.43 -4.72
N TYR A 108 -2.59 -5.73 -5.21
CA TYR A 108 -2.26 -7.08 -5.72
C TYR A 108 -2.23 -8.16 -4.63
N ARG A 109 -2.19 -7.76 -3.34
CA ARG A 109 -2.17 -8.68 -2.18
C ARG A 109 -3.54 -8.89 -1.53
N GLY A 110 -4.58 -8.19 -2.00
CA GLY A 110 -5.92 -8.28 -1.40
C GLY A 110 -5.99 -7.72 0.03
N LEU A 111 -5.25 -6.67 0.34
CA LEU A 111 -5.26 -5.97 1.63
C LEU A 111 -6.58 -5.23 1.90
N ILE A 112 -7.26 -4.74 0.87
CA ILE A 112 -8.56 -4.06 0.96
C ILE A 112 -9.63 -5.01 1.54
N PRO A 113 -9.90 -6.20 0.94
CA PRO A 113 -10.89 -7.14 1.51
C PRO A 113 -10.49 -7.68 2.89
N MET A 114 -9.21 -7.60 3.26
CA MET A 114 -8.70 -7.93 4.59
C MET A 114 -8.87 -6.81 5.63
N GLY A 115 -9.34 -5.62 5.22
CA GLY A 115 -9.46 -4.43 6.06
C GLY A 115 -8.12 -3.81 6.47
N LEU A 116 -7.04 -4.16 5.77
CA LEU A 116 -5.66 -3.70 6.00
C LEU A 116 -5.30 -2.49 5.13
N ALA A 117 -6.01 -2.26 4.03
CA ALA A 117 -5.90 -1.08 3.18
C ALA A 117 -7.28 -0.41 3.03
N ILE A 118 -7.29 0.81 2.51
CA ILE A 118 -8.50 1.56 2.16
C ILE A 118 -8.59 1.64 0.64
N ASP A 119 -9.77 1.39 0.09
CA ASP A 119 -10.05 1.56 -1.33
C ASP A 119 -9.91 3.04 -1.73
N ALA A 120 -8.98 3.31 -2.64
CA ALA A 120 -8.69 4.63 -3.16
C ALA A 120 -9.61 5.07 -4.32
N THR A 121 -10.45 4.18 -4.86
CA THR A 121 -11.31 4.50 -6.01
C THR A 121 -12.24 5.66 -5.69
N GLY A 122 -12.20 6.70 -6.53
CA GLY A 122 -12.99 7.92 -6.35
C GLY A 122 -12.49 8.86 -5.25
N LEU A 123 -11.40 8.51 -4.54
CA LEU A 123 -10.72 9.41 -3.64
C LEU A 123 -9.69 10.22 -4.45
N ASN A 124 -9.85 11.55 -4.50
CA ASN A 124 -8.92 12.45 -5.20
C ASN A 124 -7.66 12.69 -4.34
N ILE A 125 -6.90 11.61 -4.10
CA ILE A 125 -5.77 11.58 -3.18
C ILE A 125 -4.43 11.33 -3.86
N TYR A 126 -4.40 10.86 -5.11
CA TYR A 126 -3.21 10.69 -5.93
C TYR A 126 -3.18 11.70 -7.09
#